data_AF-A0A836EJX0-F1
#
_entry.id   AF-A0A836EJX0-F1
#
_cell.length_a   1.000
_cell.length_b   1.000
_cell.length_c   1.000
_cell.angle_alpha   90.00
_cell.angle_beta   90.00
_cell.angle_gamma   90.00
#
_symmetry.space_group_name_H-M   'P 1'
#
loop_
_entity.id
_entity.type
_entity.pdbx_description
1 polymer ?
#
loop_
_entity_poly.entity_id
_entity_poly.type
_entity_poly.pdbx_seq_one_letter_code
_entity_poly.pdbx_strand_id
1 'polypeptide(L)'
;MKNTKPKEKSCSIKTMIILGSGGHTAEMLRIVKYLNIKNYSPRVYIHAQTDKLSAEKVRDLENGNTDYKIVEIYRSREVRQSYFTSIWTTIFATLSCLPILWRENPELILCNGPGTCIPLCVIAFLFKILFITENVIIFIESFCRVKTFSLTGKILYYLADHVIVRWTYLSKPVYGRSIFL
;
A
#
# COMPACT_ATOMS: atom_id res chain seq x y z
N MET A 1 -21.61 -9.43 37.81
CA MET A 1 -20.59 -9.36 36.74
C MET A 1 -21.30 -9.13 35.41
N LYS A 2 -21.15 -7.94 34.81
CA LYS A 2 -21.75 -7.64 33.50
C LYS A 2 -20.96 -8.39 32.43
N ASN A 3 -21.62 -9.35 31.80
CA ASN A 3 -21.06 -10.16 30.72
C ASN A 3 -21.04 -9.32 29.44
N THR A 4 -20.00 -8.49 29.27
CA THR A 4 -19.83 -7.69 28.05
C THR A 4 -19.27 -8.58 26.95
N LYS A 5 -20.16 -9.16 26.14
CA LYS A 5 -19.79 -9.68 24.82
C LYS A 5 -19.11 -8.54 24.04
N PRO A 6 -17.96 -8.77 23.38
CA PRO A 6 -17.37 -7.76 22.51
C PRO A 6 -18.39 -7.42 21.42
N LYS A 7 -18.73 -6.14 21.29
CA LYS A 7 -19.54 -5.63 20.18
C LYS A 7 -18.83 -6.00 18.87
N GLU A 8 -19.43 -6.87 18.06
CA GLU A 8 -19.06 -7.00 16.65
C GLU A 8 -19.25 -5.63 15.99
N LYS A 9 -18.15 -4.90 15.77
CA LYS A 9 -18.17 -3.75 14.88
C LYS A 9 -18.39 -4.28 13.47
N SER A 10 -19.60 -4.18 12.95
CA SER A 10 -19.91 -4.34 11.53
C SER A 10 -19.45 -3.11 10.72
N CYS A 11 -18.23 -2.62 10.96
CA CYS A 11 -17.69 -1.44 10.30
C CYS A 11 -16.65 -1.92 9.30
N SER A 12 -16.96 -1.80 8.01
CA SER A 12 -16.03 -2.11 6.94
C SER A 12 -14.87 -1.12 6.97
N ILE A 13 -13.65 -1.62 6.84
CA ILE A 13 -12.42 -0.83 6.91
C ILE A 13 -12.15 -0.23 5.53
N LYS A 14 -12.11 1.10 5.44
CA LYS A 14 -11.75 1.76 4.18
C LYS A 14 -10.30 1.45 3.83
N THR A 15 -10.11 0.75 2.72
CA THR A 15 -8.81 0.15 2.37
C THR A 15 -8.25 0.77 1.09
N MET A 16 -7.09 1.39 1.19
CA MET A 16 -6.30 1.87 0.05
C MET A 16 -5.29 0.80 -0.37
N ILE A 17 -5.30 0.44 -1.66
CA ILE A 17 -4.45 -0.59 -2.24
C ILE A 17 -3.56 0.07 -3.29
N ILE A 18 -2.27 0.16 -3.02
CA ILE A 18 -1.30 0.78 -3.92
C ILE A 18 -0.74 -0.31 -4.85
N LEU A 19 -1.02 -0.15 -6.14
CA LEU A 19 -0.59 -1.05 -7.19
C LEU A 19 0.72 -0.58 -7.81
N GLY A 20 1.60 -1.54 -8.07
CA GLY A 20 2.77 -1.31 -8.91
C GLY A 20 2.50 -1.44 -10.39
N SER A 21 3.60 -1.67 -11.12
CA SER A 21 3.57 -2.05 -12.52
C SER A 21 3.90 -3.53 -12.67
N GLY A 22 3.32 -4.15 -13.70
CA GLY A 22 3.63 -5.52 -14.10
C GLY A 22 3.44 -6.56 -13.00
N GLY A 23 4.53 -7.22 -12.59
CA GLY A 23 4.53 -8.30 -11.59
C GLY A 23 4.04 -7.86 -10.22
N HIS A 24 4.35 -6.63 -9.80
CA HIS A 24 3.86 -6.10 -8.52
C HIS A 24 2.34 -5.95 -8.48
N THR A 25 1.73 -5.54 -9.61
CA THR A 25 0.26 -5.51 -9.72
C THR A 25 -0.32 -6.90 -9.53
N ALA A 26 0.25 -7.91 -10.21
CA ALA A 26 -0.24 -9.28 -10.13
C ALA A 26 -0.11 -9.86 -8.71
N GLU A 27 0.99 -9.59 -8.01
CA GLU A 27 1.18 -9.95 -6.60
C GLU A 27 0.08 -9.36 -5.71
N MET A 28 -0.18 -8.06 -5.85
CA MET A 28 -1.17 -7.36 -5.02
C MET A 28 -2.58 -7.85 -5.30
N LEU A 29 -2.98 -7.96 -6.57
CA LEU A 29 -4.33 -8.45 -6.93
C LEU A 29 -4.56 -9.89 -6.48
N ARG A 30 -3.51 -10.73 -6.47
CA ARG A 30 -3.60 -12.09 -5.91
C ARG A 30 -3.93 -12.07 -4.42
N ILE A 31 -3.37 -11.13 -3.65
CA ILE A 31 -3.68 -10.97 -2.23
C ILE A 31 -5.12 -10.48 -2.06
N VAL A 32 -5.50 -9.46 -2.83
CA VAL A 32 -6.85 -8.87 -2.78
C VAL A 32 -7.94 -9.89 -3.11
N LYS A 33 -7.68 -10.81 -4.04
CA LYS A 33 -8.62 -11.90 -4.37
C LYS A 33 -9.03 -12.75 -3.16
N TYR A 34 -8.17 -12.86 -2.14
CA TYR A 34 -8.45 -13.61 -0.92
C TYR A 34 -8.88 -12.71 0.26
N LEU A 35 -8.93 -11.39 0.08
CA LEU A 35 -9.47 -10.48 1.09
C LEU A 35 -10.99 -10.58 1.13
N ASN A 36 -11.56 -10.57 2.34
CA ASN A 36 -13.01 -10.51 2.51
C ASN A 36 -13.53 -9.10 2.18
N ILE A 37 -14.07 -8.94 0.98
CA ILE A 37 -14.57 -7.68 0.43
C ILE A 37 -15.58 -6.98 1.37
N LYS A 38 -16.38 -7.72 2.14
CA LYS A 38 -17.36 -7.13 3.07
C LYS A 38 -16.70 -6.39 4.23
N ASN A 39 -15.51 -6.83 4.63
CA ASN A 39 -14.79 -6.26 5.76
C ASN A 39 -13.84 -5.14 5.33
N TYR A 40 -13.47 -5.09 4.06
CA TYR A 40 -12.52 -4.12 3.51
C TYR A 40 -13.21 -3.31 2.42
N SER A 41 -14.01 -2.33 2.83
CA SER A 41 -14.83 -1.52 1.93
C SER A 41 -15.04 -0.10 2.48
N PRO A 42 -15.01 0.96 1.65
CA PRO A 42 -14.69 0.95 0.21
C PRO A 42 -13.22 0.63 -0.06
N ARG A 43 -12.94 0.07 -1.25
CA ARG A 43 -11.56 -0.17 -1.73
C ARG A 43 -11.11 0.92 -2.68
N VAL A 44 -10.00 1.57 -2.37
CA VAL A 44 -9.41 2.61 -3.21
C VAL A 44 -8.12 2.09 -3.84
N TYR A 45 -8.17 1.74 -5.12
CA TYR A 45 -7.02 1.28 -5.88
C TYR A 45 -6.23 2.46 -6.43
N ILE A 46 -4.96 2.54 -6.07
CA ILE A 46 -4.04 3.55 -6.57
C ILE A 46 -3.12 2.91 -7.61
N HIS A 47 -2.97 3.54 -8.77
CA HIS A 47 -1.95 3.15 -9.75
C HIS A 47 -1.27 4.37 -10.38
N ALA A 48 -0.10 4.15 -10.98
CA ALA A 48 0.56 5.21 -11.74
C ALA A 48 -0.16 5.46 -13.08
N GLN A 49 -0.18 6.71 -13.55
CA GLN A 49 -0.78 7.11 -14.84
C GLN A 49 -0.22 6.34 -16.04
N THR A 50 1.05 5.93 -15.99
CA THR A 50 1.70 5.16 -17.06
C THR A 50 1.26 3.70 -17.12
N ASP A 51 0.59 3.18 -16.08
CA ASP A 51 0.29 1.76 -15.90
C ASP A 51 -1.19 1.45 -16.12
N LYS A 52 -1.71 1.77 -17.33
CA LYS A 52 -3.13 1.55 -17.69
C LYS A 52 -3.60 0.10 -17.55
N LEU A 53 -2.72 -0.86 -17.82
CA LEU A 53 -2.98 -2.30 -17.65
C LEU A 53 -3.32 -2.68 -16.20
N SER A 54 -2.81 -1.93 -15.21
CA SER A 54 -3.16 -2.18 -13.81
C SER A 54 -4.63 -1.83 -13.54
N ALA A 55 -5.13 -0.76 -14.13
CA ALA A 55 -6.54 -0.35 -13.99
C ALA A 55 -7.49 -1.36 -14.63
N GLU A 56 -7.15 -1.90 -15.80
CA GLU A 56 -7.94 -2.94 -16.48
C GLU A 56 -8.06 -4.20 -15.61
N LYS A 57 -6.93 -4.70 -15.07
CA LYS A 57 -6.93 -5.87 -14.18
C LYS A 57 -7.74 -5.67 -12.91
N VAL A 58 -7.81 -4.44 -12.37
CA VAL A 58 -8.66 -4.12 -11.23
C VAL A 58 -10.14 -4.21 -11.60
N ARG A 59 -10.52 -3.66 -12.76
CA ARG A 59 -11.91 -3.75 -13.24
C ARG A 59 -12.34 -5.20 -13.46
N ASP A 60 -11.43 -6.04 -13.96
CA ASP A 60 -11.69 -7.47 -14.13
C ASP A 60 -11.86 -8.18 -12.77
N LEU A 61 -11.01 -7.86 -11.79
CA LEU A 61 -11.09 -8.42 -10.43
C LEU A 61 -12.38 -8.00 -9.71
N GLU A 62 -12.76 -6.74 -9.86
CA GLU A 62 -13.90 -6.11 -9.19
C GLU A 62 -15.19 -6.18 -10.02
N ASN A 63 -15.23 -7.03 -11.06
CA ASN A 63 -16.41 -7.17 -11.90
C ASN A 63 -17.62 -7.62 -11.07
N GLY A 64 -18.69 -6.83 -11.09
CA GLY A 64 -19.90 -7.04 -10.28
C GLY A 64 -19.87 -6.40 -8.89
N ASN A 65 -18.76 -5.83 -8.45
CA ASN A 65 -18.68 -5.06 -7.21
C ASN A 65 -18.89 -3.57 -7.49
N THR A 66 -19.59 -2.87 -6.60
CA THR A 66 -19.85 -1.42 -6.73
C THR A 66 -19.03 -0.57 -5.78
N ASP A 67 -18.49 -1.16 -4.71
CA ASP A 67 -17.86 -0.43 -3.62
C ASP A 67 -16.33 -0.34 -3.76
N TYR A 68 -15.87 0.14 -4.92
CA TYR A 68 -14.47 0.40 -5.20
C TYR A 68 -14.27 1.67 -6.03
N LYS A 69 -13.07 2.24 -5.92
CA LYS A 69 -12.65 3.42 -6.67
C LYS A 69 -11.24 3.21 -7.20
N ILE A 70 -10.99 3.65 -8.43
CA ILE A 70 -9.65 3.69 -9.02
C ILE A 70 -9.20 5.15 -9.06
N VAL A 71 -7.99 5.42 -8.56
CA VAL A 71 -7.40 6.75 -8.51
C VAL A 71 -5.98 6.69 -9.10
N GLU A 72 -5.69 7.62 -10.00
CA GLU A 72 -4.40 7.72 -10.66
C GLU A 72 -3.48 8.67 -9.92
N ILE A 73 -2.19 8.33 -9.85
CA ILE A 73 -1.14 9.20 -9.31
C ILE A 73 0.02 9.36 -10.28
N TYR A 74 0.77 10.44 -10.10
CA TYR A 74 2.05 10.61 -10.77
C TYR A 74 3.06 9.59 -10.26
N ARG A 75 3.90 9.09 -11.16
CA ARG A 75 4.98 8.19 -10.80
C ARG A 75 6.07 8.97 -10.07
N SER A 76 6.55 8.45 -8.94
CA SER A 76 7.63 9.09 -8.18
C SER A 76 8.96 9.11 -8.95
N ARG A 77 9.13 8.16 -9.86
CA ARG A 77 10.30 8.00 -10.72
C ARG A 77 9.94 7.37 -12.06
N GLU A 78 10.37 7.98 -13.16
CA GLU A 78 10.26 7.38 -14.49
C GLU A 78 11.37 6.34 -14.73
N VAL A 79 11.09 5.36 -15.58
CA VAL A 79 12.06 4.32 -15.94
C VAL A 79 13.25 5.00 -16.64
N ARG A 80 14.47 4.81 -16.10
CA ARG A 80 15.76 5.44 -16.51
C ARG A 80 16.08 6.82 -15.91
N GLN A 81 15.30 7.31 -14.95
CA GLN A 81 15.65 8.55 -14.25
C GLN A 81 16.78 8.35 -13.23
N SER A 82 17.71 9.31 -13.16
CA SER A 82 18.80 9.37 -12.17
C SER A 82 18.26 9.45 -10.74
N TYR A 83 18.94 8.80 -9.79
CA TYR A 83 18.58 8.81 -8.37
C TYR A 83 18.48 10.22 -7.77
N PHE A 84 19.29 11.16 -8.25
CA PHE A 84 19.30 12.54 -7.73
C PHE A 84 18.10 13.35 -8.22
N THR A 85 17.78 13.29 -9.52
CA THR A 85 16.58 13.96 -10.07
C THR A 85 15.29 13.29 -9.60
N SER A 86 15.36 12.03 -9.18
CA SER A 86 14.24 11.29 -8.58
C SER A 86 13.77 11.88 -7.25
N ILE A 87 14.63 12.61 -6.51
CA ILE A 87 14.25 13.23 -5.24
C ILE A 87 13.21 14.33 -5.48
N TRP A 88 13.47 15.20 -6.46
CA TRP A 88 12.56 16.30 -6.80
C TRP A 88 11.21 15.80 -7.32
N THR A 89 11.23 14.78 -8.19
CA THR A 89 9.98 14.16 -8.67
C THR A 89 9.24 13.42 -7.56
N THR A 90 9.95 12.83 -6.59
CA THR A 90 9.34 12.22 -5.41
C THR A 90 8.66 13.27 -4.54
N ILE A 91 9.28 14.43 -4.30
CA ILE A 91 8.67 15.53 -3.54
C ILE A 91 7.42 16.03 -4.24
N PHE A 92 7.49 16.29 -5.55
CA PHE A 92 6.32 16.74 -6.32
C PHE A 92 5.19 15.70 -6.30
N ALA A 93 5.52 14.42 -6.49
CA ALA A 93 4.56 13.33 -6.38
C ALA A 93 3.94 13.25 -4.97
N THR A 94 4.74 13.48 -3.92
CA THR A 94 4.27 13.55 -2.53
C THR A 94 3.27 14.68 -2.36
N LEU A 95 3.57 15.90 -2.82
CA LEU A 95 2.63 17.01 -2.74
C LEU A 95 1.33 16.74 -3.49
N SER A 96 1.41 16.10 -4.67
CA SER A 96 0.21 15.70 -5.42
C SER A 96 -0.66 14.64 -4.71
N CYS A 97 -0.06 13.82 -3.85
CA CYS A 97 -0.74 12.75 -3.12
C CYS A 97 -1.44 13.24 -1.84
N LEU A 98 -1.05 14.41 -1.31
CA LEU A 98 -1.66 15.01 -0.11
C LEU A 98 -3.18 15.15 -0.21
N PRO A 99 -3.77 15.80 -1.25
CA PRO A 99 -5.21 15.95 -1.35
C PRO A 99 -5.93 14.61 -1.51
N ILE A 100 -5.26 13.60 -2.10
CA ILE A 100 -5.82 12.26 -2.27
C ILE A 100 -5.96 11.59 -0.91
N LEU A 101 -4.91 11.56 -0.09
CA LEU A 101 -4.98 10.97 1.24
C LEU A 101 -5.92 11.73 2.18
N TRP A 102 -5.96 13.07 2.08
CA TRP A 102 -6.89 13.87 2.88
C TRP A 102 -8.35 13.57 2.54
N ARG A 103 -8.68 13.47 1.25
CA ARG A 103 -10.04 13.17 0.79
C ARG A 103 -10.44 11.73 1.08
N GLU A 104 -9.53 10.78 0.80
CA GLU A 104 -9.86 9.37 0.93
C GLU A 104 -9.79 8.88 2.37
N ASN A 105 -8.93 9.46 3.22
CA ASN A 105 -8.74 9.10 4.63
C ASN A 105 -8.82 7.58 4.90
N PRO A 106 -7.92 6.77 4.30
CA PRO A 106 -7.98 5.32 4.44
C PRO A 106 -7.57 4.87 5.85
N GLU A 107 -8.28 3.88 6.37
CA GLU A 107 -7.95 3.22 7.64
C GLU A 107 -6.87 2.16 7.46
N LEU A 108 -6.80 1.53 6.28
CA LEU A 108 -5.80 0.53 5.93
C LEU A 108 -5.14 0.89 4.61
N ILE A 109 -3.81 0.83 4.56
CA ILE A 109 -2.99 1.03 3.37
C ILE A 109 -2.19 -0.24 3.11
N LEU A 110 -2.51 -0.91 1.99
CA LEU A 110 -1.77 -2.06 1.49
C LEU A 110 -0.85 -1.63 0.35
N CYS A 111 0.43 -1.94 0.46
CA CYS A 111 1.38 -1.62 -0.60
C CYS A 111 2.45 -2.71 -0.76
N ASN A 112 2.99 -2.81 -1.97
CA ASN A 112 4.17 -3.62 -2.25
C ASN A 112 5.30 -2.78 -2.89
N GLY A 113 6.35 -3.44 -3.38
CA GLY A 113 7.69 -2.89 -3.63
C GLY A 113 7.98 -1.81 -4.71
N PRO A 114 7.10 -1.26 -5.55
CA PRO A 114 7.49 -0.13 -6.42
C PRO A 114 7.72 1.18 -5.64
N GLY A 115 8.63 2.04 -6.12
CA GLY A 115 8.86 3.36 -5.51
C GLY A 115 7.61 4.26 -5.46
N THR A 116 6.59 3.97 -6.26
CA THR A 116 5.29 4.66 -6.30
C THR A 116 4.56 4.67 -4.95
N CYS A 117 4.80 3.69 -4.07
CA CYS A 117 4.15 3.65 -2.76
C CYS A 117 4.80 4.58 -1.73
N ILE A 118 6.04 5.03 -1.95
CA ILE A 118 6.80 5.84 -0.98
C ILE A 118 6.09 7.16 -0.68
N PRO A 119 5.67 7.99 -1.67
CA PRO A 119 5.01 9.26 -1.38
C PRO A 119 3.76 9.12 -0.51
N LEU A 120 2.91 8.15 -0.83
CA LEU A 120 1.67 7.90 -0.09
C LEU A 120 1.95 7.43 1.34
N CYS A 121 2.89 6.49 1.51
CA CYS A 121 3.21 5.98 2.84
C CYS A 121 3.88 7.04 3.71
N VAL A 122 4.72 7.91 3.14
CA VAL A 122 5.34 9.03 3.86
C VAL A 122 4.26 10.00 4.37
N ILE A 123 3.30 10.38 3.52
CA ILE A 123 2.21 11.28 3.93
C ILE A 123 1.31 10.61 4.98
N ALA A 124 0.93 9.36 4.77
CA ALA A 124 0.11 8.62 5.73
C ALA A 124 0.79 8.51 7.10
N PHE A 125 2.10 8.26 7.11
CA PHE A 125 2.91 8.26 8.32
C PHE A 125 2.97 9.64 8.98
N LEU A 126 3.11 10.72 8.20
CA LEU A 126 3.06 12.10 8.73
C LEU A 126 1.68 12.41 9.34
N PHE A 127 0.58 12.06 8.66
CA PHE A 127 -0.77 12.25 9.19
C PHE A 127 -0.99 11.45 10.47
N LYS A 128 -0.39 10.27 10.58
CA LYS A 128 -0.42 9.47 11.81
C LYS A 128 0.34 10.14 12.96
N ILE A 129 1.57 10.61 12.73
CA ILE A 129 2.38 11.29 13.75
C ILE A 129 1.72 12.59 14.21
N LEU A 130 1.07 13.32 13.29
CA LEU A 130 0.35 14.55 13.59
C LEU A 130 -1.05 14.30 14.18
N PHE A 131 -1.41 13.05 14.48
CA PHE A 131 -2.72 12.65 15.02
C PHE A 131 -3.91 13.09 14.16
N ILE A 132 -3.71 13.24 12.85
CA ILE A 132 -4.76 13.62 11.88
C ILE A 132 -5.60 12.39 11.50
N THR A 133 -4.98 11.22 11.36
CA THR A 133 -5.64 9.99 10.89
C THR A 133 -5.11 8.75 11.62
N GLU A 134 -5.98 7.77 11.87
CA GLU A 134 -5.62 6.47 12.47
C GLU A 134 -5.45 5.38 11.39
N ASN A 135 -4.56 5.63 10.42
CA ASN A 135 -4.29 4.66 9.35
C ASN A 135 -3.36 3.52 9.81
N VAL A 136 -3.46 2.34 9.20
CA VAL A 136 -2.52 1.23 9.35
C VAL A 136 -1.84 0.98 8.01
N ILE A 137 -0.51 0.95 7.99
CA ILE A 137 0.30 0.74 6.81
C ILE A 137 0.87 -0.69 6.86
N ILE A 138 0.47 -1.52 5.89
CA ILE A 138 1.00 -2.86 5.70
C ILE A 138 1.82 -2.87 4.41
N PHE A 139 3.12 -3.03 4.57
CA PHE A 139 4.04 -3.22 3.46
C PHE A 139 4.30 -4.71 3.23
N ILE A 140 4.14 -5.16 1.98
CA ILE A 140 4.40 -6.54 1.57
C ILE A 140 5.57 -6.51 0.60
N GLU A 141 6.71 -7.07 1.02
CA GLU A 141 7.87 -7.14 0.14
C GLU A 141 7.60 -8.12 -1.01
N SER A 142 8.12 -7.79 -2.19
CA SER A 142 7.91 -8.58 -3.39
C SER A 142 8.54 -9.96 -3.28
N PHE A 143 7.90 -10.94 -3.91
CA PHE A 143 8.37 -12.32 -3.95
C PHE A 143 9.77 -12.44 -4.59
N CYS A 144 10.13 -11.53 -5.49
CA CYS A 144 11.44 -11.53 -6.14
C CYS A 144 12.61 -11.17 -5.19
N ARG A 145 12.34 -10.63 -4.00
CA ARG A 145 13.38 -10.22 -3.03
C ARG A 145 13.64 -11.34 -2.04
N VAL A 146 14.56 -12.23 -2.39
CA VAL A 146 14.89 -13.41 -1.58
C VAL A 146 15.85 -13.09 -0.44
N LYS A 147 16.97 -12.41 -0.74
CA LYS A 147 18.10 -12.24 0.18
C LYS A 147 18.15 -10.88 0.87
N THR A 148 17.70 -9.83 0.18
CA THR A 148 17.78 -8.44 0.69
C THR A 148 16.52 -7.64 0.35
N PHE A 149 16.12 -6.77 1.27
CA PHE A 149 15.01 -5.84 1.03
C PHE A 149 15.27 -4.98 -0.21
N SER A 150 14.18 -4.63 -0.89
CA SER A 150 14.19 -3.57 -1.89
C SER A 150 14.56 -2.22 -1.25
N LEU A 151 14.96 -1.24 -2.06
CA LEU A 151 15.20 0.11 -1.54
C LEU A 151 13.93 0.66 -0.89
N THR A 152 12.79 0.48 -1.56
CA THR A 152 11.45 0.74 -1.03
C THR A 152 11.22 0.03 0.29
N GLY A 153 11.52 -1.27 0.36
CA GLY A 153 11.34 -2.07 1.56
C GLY A 153 12.22 -1.63 2.73
N LYS A 154 13.45 -1.18 2.48
CA LYS A 154 14.30 -0.58 3.52
C LYS A 154 13.70 0.71 4.09
N ILE A 155 13.08 1.53 3.26
CA ILE A 155 12.41 2.77 3.69
C ILE A 155 11.13 2.42 4.47
N LEU A 156 10.27 1.59 3.88
CA LEU A 156 9.00 1.19 4.49
C LEU A 156 9.15 0.31 5.71
N TYR A 157 10.30 -0.34 5.92
CA TYR A 157 10.59 -1.03 7.16
C TYR A 157 10.47 -0.13 8.39
N TYR A 158 10.77 1.17 8.24
CA TYR A 158 10.64 2.14 9.32
C TYR A 158 9.27 2.81 9.37
N LEU A 159 8.64 3.02 8.21
CA LEU A 159 7.37 3.77 8.10
C LEU A 159 6.13 2.90 8.27
N ALA A 160 6.18 1.64 7.85
CA ALA A 160 5.04 0.73 7.93
C ALA A 160 4.85 0.20 9.35
N ASP A 161 3.60 -0.05 9.74
CA ASP A 161 3.27 -0.70 11.01
C ASP A 161 3.60 -2.19 10.93
N HIS A 162 3.23 -2.82 9.81
CA HIS A 162 3.49 -4.23 9.54
C HIS A 162 4.27 -4.42 8.25
N VAL A 163 5.33 -5.21 8.34
CA VAL A 163 6.17 -5.59 7.20
C VAL A 163 6.05 -7.09 7.00
N ILE A 164 5.46 -7.50 5.88
CA ILE A 164 5.28 -8.90 5.53
C ILE A 164 6.33 -9.31 4.51
N VAL A 165 6.99 -10.43 4.77
CA VAL A 165 8.03 -11.00 3.90
C VAL A 165 7.72 -12.45 3.59
N ARG A 166 8.12 -12.91 2.41
CA ARG A 166 7.94 -14.31 1.96
C ARG A 166 9.18 -15.18 2.10
N TRP A 167 10.29 -14.61 2.56
CA TRP A 167 11.56 -15.30 2.66
C TRP A 167 12.13 -15.18 4.07
N THR A 168 12.58 -16.31 4.62
CA THR A 168 13.13 -16.39 5.97
C THR A 168 14.39 -15.53 6.14
N TYR A 169 15.19 -15.38 5.08
CA TYR A 169 16.35 -14.48 5.04
C TYR A 169 16.00 -13.00 5.31
N LEU A 170 14.76 -12.59 5.06
CA LEU A 170 14.25 -11.25 5.34
C LEU A 170 13.50 -11.16 6.68
N SER A 171 13.59 -12.21 7.49
CA SER A 171 12.99 -12.28 8.82
C SER A 171 14.07 -12.34 9.91
N LYS A 172 13.70 -12.78 11.11
CA LYS A 172 14.61 -12.90 12.25
C LYS A 172 15.77 -13.85 11.92
N PRO A 173 17.02 -13.53 12.33
CA PRO A 173 17.41 -12.50 13.30
C PRO A 173 17.68 -11.11 12.70
N VAL A 174 17.76 -10.97 11.37
CA VAL A 174 18.22 -9.74 10.72
C VAL A 174 17.18 -8.63 10.80
N TYR A 175 15.91 -8.98 10.69
CA TYR A 175 14.80 -8.02 10.70
C TYR A 175 13.74 -8.41 11.73
N GLY A 176 13.88 -7.87 12.94
CA GLY A 176 13.03 -8.22 14.08
C GLY A 176 11.54 -7.88 13.92
N ARG A 177 11.22 -6.86 13.10
CA ARG A 177 9.85 -6.37 12.89
C ARG A 177 9.11 -7.04 11.73
N SER A 178 9.80 -7.80 10.87
CA SER A 178 9.15 -8.43 9.72
C SER A 178 8.45 -9.73 10.11
N ILE A 179 7.25 -9.91 9.57
CA ILE A 179 6.42 -11.09 9.75
C ILE A 179 6.62 -11.97 8.52
N PHE A 180 7.16 -13.17 8.75
CA PHE A 180 7.27 -14.19 7.71
C PHE A 180 5.94 -14.92 7.58
N LEU A 181 5.38 -14.95 6.37
CA LEU A 181 4.14 -15.63 6.03
C LEU A 181 4.30 -16.49 4.77
#